data_AF-A0A4U0S2N3-F1
#
_entry.id   AF-A0A4U0S2N3-F1
#
_cell.length_a   1.000
_cell.length_b   1.000
_cell.length_c   1.000
_cell.angle_alpha   90.00
_cell.angle_beta   90.00
_cell.angle_gamma   90.00
#
_symmetry.space_group_name_H-M   'P 1'
#
loop_
_entity.id
_entity.type
_entity.pdbx_description
1 polymer ?
#
loop_
_entity_poly.entity_id
_entity_poly.type
_entity_poly.pdbx_seq_one_letter_code
_entity_poly.pdbx_strand_id
1 'polypeptide(L)'
;MSEILSSTATDAIDTSCDGVVRHPAWAALKQAVEVIRPWQRKDGSVDFSAEGTPSAADAERILDRVIAAIEELAPLLPHDAGYHKALVEDLRRWAGTGFGVPDFLDSLLAFQPAADRRDGLEHLVVFPMYTQNGNPDRNLEAVALRVVWPQWLAELERTRYDNPQFVPITFQDFTPGYDTNSAVLFPETVAVREAPERFTWGGIFCDREAARFRAVTEAAVGTLGLSLPEDAAALLADQELAQQTFVLWDMIHDRTHSHGDLPFDPFMIKQRQPFWMYGLEELRCDLTAFKEAVKLEAEGVEMGRNVQYAVLFDRLFRFPLTGERVRNYDGLGGQLLFAYLHKHDAVRWTDNKLHIDWQRAPQVTNQLCAEIEDLYRTGIDRPKLVHWFAAYDLVASYLSPHPGSVWAKGPDALDLSQPPRKLVDDVLPDEFPLSMFYEALAKKLRGVIASTKGITTGGPLRAAA
;
A
#
# COMPACT_ATOMS: atom_id res chain seq x y z
N MET A 1 -7.31 39.15 50.58
CA MET A 1 -7.76 39.82 49.35
C MET A 1 -6.74 39.57 48.27
N SER A 2 -7.04 38.63 47.38
CA SER A 2 -6.62 38.58 45.98
C SER A 2 -7.39 37.41 45.39
N GLU A 3 -8.33 37.75 44.53
CA GLU A 3 -9.28 36.86 43.88
C GLU A 3 -8.56 35.89 42.94
N ILE A 4 -8.89 34.61 43.07
CA ILE A 4 -8.56 33.57 42.09
C ILE A 4 -9.75 33.53 41.13
N LEU A 5 -9.57 34.08 39.93
CA LEU A 5 -10.51 33.95 38.83
C LEU A 5 -10.46 32.50 38.32
N SER A 6 -11.41 31.70 38.81
CA SER A 6 -11.77 30.41 38.24
C SER A 6 -12.52 30.66 36.93
N SER A 7 -11.87 30.38 35.79
CA SER A 7 -12.58 30.24 34.52
C SER A 7 -13.17 28.84 34.45
N THR A 8 -14.45 28.72 34.81
CA THR A 8 -15.28 27.58 34.45
C THR A 8 -15.44 27.56 32.93
N ALA A 9 -14.55 26.84 32.25
CA ALA A 9 -14.84 26.35 30.91
C ALA A 9 -15.93 25.29 31.06
N THR A 10 -17.16 25.70 30.76
CA THR A 10 -18.29 24.81 30.59
C THR A 10 -17.93 23.83 29.48
N ASP A 11 -17.55 22.60 29.85
CA ASP A 11 -17.62 21.44 28.98
C ASP A 11 -19.09 21.26 28.60
N ALA A 12 -19.49 21.97 27.55
CA ALA A 12 -20.60 21.55 26.73
C ALA A 12 -20.14 20.22 26.10
N ILE A 13 -20.48 19.12 26.77
CA ILE A 13 -20.49 17.79 26.18
C ILE A 13 -21.39 17.92 24.95
N ASP A 14 -20.75 18.09 23.80
CA ASP A 14 -21.41 18.02 22.52
C ASP A 14 -21.86 16.57 22.34
N THR A 15 -23.14 16.33 22.59
CA THR A 15 -23.83 15.07 22.31
C THR A 15 -24.09 14.92 20.80
N SER A 16 -23.10 15.22 19.95
CA SER A 16 -23.22 15.08 18.50
C SER A 16 -22.55 13.80 18.01
N CYS A 17 -23.38 12.97 17.35
CA CYS A 17 -23.06 11.89 16.43
C CYS A 17 -22.08 10.80 16.88
N ASP A 18 -22.63 9.63 17.22
CA ASP A 18 -21.95 8.35 17.09
C ASP A 18 -21.37 8.21 15.68
N GLY A 19 -20.04 8.22 15.53
CA GLY A 19 -19.34 8.11 14.24
C GLY A 19 -19.76 6.89 13.41
N VAL A 20 -19.37 6.84 12.13
CA VAL A 20 -19.94 5.89 11.13
C VAL A 20 -20.07 4.47 11.66
N VAL A 21 -19.01 3.94 12.28
CA VAL A 21 -18.96 2.54 12.76
C VAL A 21 -19.80 2.26 14.01
N ARG A 22 -20.19 3.28 14.78
CA ARG A 22 -21.07 3.17 15.95
C ARG A 22 -22.54 3.24 15.56
N HIS A 23 -22.86 3.80 14.40
CA HIS A 23 -24.23 3.89 13.90
C HIS A 23 -24.77 2.50 13.50
N PRO A 24 -26.00 2.10 13.89
CA PRO A 24 -26.54 0.76 13.59
C PRO A 24 -26.61 0.43 12.10
N ALA A 25 -26.80 1.43 11.24
CA ALA A 25 -26.83 1.26 9.79
C ALA A 25 -25.51 0.70 9.24
N TRP A 26 -24.38 0.94 9.89
CA TRP A 26 -23.09 0.34 9.47
C TRP A 26 -23.11 -1.18 9.58
N ALA A 27 -23.63 -1.73 10.67
CA ALA A 27 -23.78 -3.18 10.82
C ALA A 27 -24.76 -3.76 9.78
N ALA A 28 -25.85 -3.04 9.49
CA ALA A 28 -26.81 -3.42 8.46
C ALA A 28 -26.19 -3.42 7.05
N LEU A 29 -25.37 -2.41 6.73
CA LEU A 29 -24.62 -2.30 5.47
C LEU A 29 -23.68 -3.49 5.30
N LYS A 30 -22.83 -3.78 6.29
CA LYS A 30 -21.89 -4.91 6.22
C LYS A 30 -22.61 -6.24 6.00
N GLN A 31 -23.67 -6.50 6.74
CA GLN A 31 -24.46 -7.73 6.57
C GLN A 31 -25.05 -7.85 5.17
N ALA A 32 -25.59 -6.76 4.60
CA ALA A 32 -26.15 -6.79 3.26
C ALA A 32 -25.08 -7.00 2.19
N VAL A 33 -23.92 -6.34 2.33
CA VAL A 33 -22.76 -6.54 1.46
C VAL A 33 -22.27 -7.99 1.53
N GLU A 34 -22.07 -8.54 2.73
CA GLU A 34 -21.63 -9.94 2.93
C GLU A 34 -22.57 -10.97 2.30
N VAL A 35 -23.87 -10.67 2.23
CA VAL A 35 -24.85 -11.51 1.54
C VAL A 35 -24.71 -11.42 0.02
N ILE A 36 -24.41 -10.24 -0.54
CA ILE A 36 -24.23 -10.06 -2.00
C ILE A 36 -22.94 -10.70 -2.52
N ARG A 37 -21.83 -10.58 -1.75
CA ARG A 37 -20.48 -10.96 -2.21
C ARG A 37 -20.39 -12.36 -2.85
N PRO A 38 -20.95 -13.44 -2.26
CA PRO A 38 -20.83 -14.79 -2.80
C PRO A 38 -21.56 -15.00 -4.13
N TRP A 39 -22.48 -14.10 -4.50
CA TRP A 39 -23.23 -14.19 -5.76
C TRP A 39 -22.47 -13.60 -6.94
N GLN A 40 -21.43 -12.81 -6.68
CA GLN A 40 -20.69 -12.09 -7.69
C GLN A 40 -19.65 -12.97 -8.38
N ARG A 41 -19.58 -12.85 -9.71
CA ARG A 41 -18.49 -13.37 -10.54
C ARG A 41 -17.26 -12.50 -10.39
N LYS A 42 -16.15 -12.92 -11.03
CA LYS A 42 -14.86 -12.21 -10.99
C LYS A 42 -14.93 -10.74 -11.44
N ASP A 43 -15.84 -10.40 -12.34
CA ASP A 43 -16.05 -9.05 -12.85
C ASP A 43 -17.06 -8.23 -12.03
N GLY A 44 -17.62 -8.81 -10.96
CA GLY A 44 -18.60 -8.19 -10.08
C GLY A 44 -20.06 -8.40 -10.48
N SER A 45 -20.34 -8.98 -11.64
CA SER A 45 -21.71 -9.29 -12.10
C SER A 45 -22.32 -10.47 -11.36
N VAL A 46 -23.65 -10.58 -11.37
CA VAL A 46 -24.38 -11.71 -10.77
C VAL A 46 -25.02 -12.55 -11.87
N ASP A 47 -24.77 -13.86 -11.87
CA ASP A 47 -25.39 -14.81 -12.79
C ASP A 47 -26.56 -15.52 -12.10
N PHE A 48 -27.78 -15.03 -12.35
CA PHE A 48 -29.01 -15.59 -11.80
C PHE A 48 -29.38 -16.99 -12.34
N SER A 49 -28.65 -17.50 -13.33
CA SER A 49 -28.81 -18.88 -13.79
C SER A 49 -27.87 -19.87 -13.07
N ALA A 50 -26.88 -19.36 -12.35
CA ALA A 50 -25.92 -20.19 -11.63
C ALA A 50 -26.53 -20.83 -10.37
N GLU A 51 -26.05 -22.03 -10.04
CA GLU A 51 -26.45 -22.73 -8.82
C GLU A 51 -25.99 -21.96 -7.58
N GLY A 52 -26.89 -21.77 -6.61
CA GLY A 52 -26.61 -21.04 -5.37
C GLY A 52 -26.86 -19.53 -5.43
N THR A 53 -27.19 -18.97 -6.61
CA THR A 53 -27.60 -17.56 -6.76
C THR A 53 -29.07 -17.38 -6.33
N PRO A 54 -29.43 -16.29 -5.62
CA PRO A 54 -30.83 -16.01 -5.24
C PRO A 54 -31.70 -15.65 -6.44
N SER A 55 -33.00 -15.44 -6.21
CA SER A 55 -33.85 -14.80 -7.23
C SER A 55 -33.43 -13.34 -7.45
N ALA A 56 -33.71 -12.78 -8.63
CA ALA A 56 -33.44 -11.37 -8.91
C ALA A 56 -34.14 -10.43 -7.91
N ALA A 57 -35.39 -10.73 -7.55
CA ALA A 57 -36.16 -9.95 -6.57
C ALA A 57 -35.54 -10.01 -5.15
N ASP A 58 -34.94 -11.14 -4.77
CA ASP A 58 -34.23 -11.25 -3.50
C ASP A 58 -32.93 -10.46 -3.51
N ALA A 59 -32.19 -10.46 -4.63
CA ALA A 59 -31.00 -9.66 -4.80
C ALA A 59 -31.30 -8.15 -4.74
N GLU A 60 -32.36 -7.70 -5.43
CA GLU A 60 -32.87 -6.32 -5.35
C GLU A 60 -33.19 -5.93 -3.91
N ARG A 61 -33.91 -6.79 -3.18
CA ARG A 61 -34.26 -6.55 -1.77
C ARG A 61 -33.04 -6.44 -0.85
N ILE A 62 -31.97 -7.20 -1.10
CA ILE A 62 -30.73 -7.05 -0.32
C ILE A 62 -29.97 -5.78 -0.72
N LEU A 63 -29.96 -5.42 -2.00
CA LEU A 63 -29.38 -4.16 -2.46
C LEU A 63 -30.12 -2.94 -1.90
N ASP A 64 -31.46 -3.00 -1.78
CA ASP A 64 -32.24 -1.95 -1.14
C ASP A 64 -31.83 -1.73 0.32
N ARG A 65 -31.38 -2.78 1.03
CA ARG A 65 -30.82 -2.65 2.38
C ARG A 65 -29.45 -1.95 2.37
N VAL A 66 -28.62 -2.20 1.36
CA VAL A 66 -27.36 -1.46 1.16
C VAL A 66 -27.66 0.02 0.95
N ILE A 67 -28.59 0.33 0.05
CA ILE A 67 -29.01 1.71 -0.26
C ILE A 67 -29.56 2.41 0.98
N ALA A 68 -30.50 1.79 1.69
CA ALA A 68 -31.10 2.37 2.89
C ALA A 68 -30.04 2.66 3.97
N ALA A 69 -29.08 1.75 4.17
CA ALA A 69 -28.01 1.97 5.13
C ALA A 69 -27.07 3.13 4.72
N ILE A 70 -26.77 3.27 3.42
CA ILE A 70 -26.01 4.43 2.91
C ILE A 70 -26.79 5.72 3.13
N GLU A 71 -28.09 5.75 2.82
CA GLU A 71 -28.95 6.93 3.00
C GLU A 71 -29.08 7.32 4.49
N GLU A 72 -29.06 6.35 5.42
CA GLU A 72 -29.05 6.60 6.87
C GLU A 72 -27.69 7.11 7.38
N LEU A 73 -26.56 6.67 6.80
CA LEU A 73 -25.22 7.10 7.20
C LEU A 73 -24.82 8.44 6.57
N ALA A 74 -25.32 8.77 5.37
CA ALA A 74 -24.94 9.96 4.62
C ALA A 74 -25.08 11.30 5.39
N PRO A 75 -26.10 11.52 6.25
CA PRO A 75 -26.20 12.73 7.07
C PRO A 75 -25.04 12.94 8.06
N LEU A 76 -24.33 11.87 8.45
CA LEU A 76 -23.12 11.95 9.29
C LEU A 76 -21.92 12.48 8.52
N LEU A 77 -21.97 12.45 7.18
CA LEU A 77 -20.87 12.72 6.27
C LEU A 77 -21.27 13.77 5.21
N PRO A 78 -21.63 15.01 5.64
CA PRO A 78 -22.18 16.03 4.73
C PRO A 78 -21.20 16.47 3.63
N HIS A 79 -19.88 16.35 3.87
CA HIS A 79 -18.85 16.64 2.86
C HIS A 79 -18.89 15.67 1.67
N ASP A 80 -19.41 14.46 1.86
CA ASP A 80 -19.54 13.41 0.84
C ASP A 80 -20.96 13.31 0.26
N ALA A 81 -21.86 14.25 0.54
CA ALA A 81 -23.27 14.16 0.13
C ALA A 81 -23.46 13.97 -1.39
N GLY A 82 -22.62 14.61 -2.20
CA GLY A 82 -22.63 14.43 -3.66
C GLY A 82 -22.23 13.02 -4.08
N TYR A 83 -21.20 12.46 -3.44
CA TYR A 83 -20.77 11.08 -3.63
C TYR A 83 -21.85 10.07 -3.22
N HIS A 84 -22.40 10.18 -2.01
CA HIS A 84 -23.43 9.25 -1.52
C HIS A 84 -24.67 9.24 -2.42
N LYS A 85 -25.07 10.41 -2.95
CA LYS A 85 -26.17 10.49 -3.91
C LYS A 85 -25.86 9.75 -5.20
N ALA A 86 -24.69 9.99 -5.82
CA ALA A 86 -24.27 9.32 -7.04
C ALA A 86 -24.11 7.80 -6.82
N LEU A 87 -23.60 7.38 -5.66
CA LEU A 87 -23.46 5.99 -5.27
C LEU A 87 -24.81 5.26 -5.23
N VAL A 88 -25.82 5.88 -4.62
CA VAL A 88 -27.18 5.32 -4.59
C VAL A 88 -27.77 5.22 -6.01
N GLU A 89 -27.52 6.21 -6.87
CA GLU A 89 -27.97 6.18 -8.27
C GLU A 89 -27.30 5.05 -9.06
N ASP A 90 -25.99 4.82 -8.90
CA ASP A 90 -25.26 3.73 -9.54
C ASP A 90 -25.69 2.35 -9.04
N LEU A 91 -25.94 2.19 -7.73
CA LEU A 91 -26.50 0.95 -7.17
C LEU A 91 -27.88 0.63 -7.78
N ARG A 92 -28.79 1.61 -7.82
CA ARG A 92 -30.12 1.45 -8.43
C ARG A 92 -30.03 1.09 -9.91
N ARG A 93 -29.09 1.69 -10.65
CA ARG A 93 -28.83 1.40 -12.06
C ARG A 93 -28.30 -0.02 -12.26
N TRP A 94 -27.39 -0.47 -11.39
CA TRP A 94 -26.85 -1.82 -11.43
C TRP A 94 -27.95 -2.87 -11.27
N ALA A 95 -28.89 -2.66 -10.33
CA ALA A 95 -30.07 -3.51 -10.19
C ALA A 95 -31.00 -3.42 -11.41
N GLY A 96 -31.36 -2.20 -11.84
CA GLY A 96 -32.29 -1.96 -12.95
C GLY A 96 -31.81 -2.46 -14.32
N THR A 97 -30.51 -2.76 -14.44
CA THR A 97 -29.90 -3.39 -15.62
C THR A 97 -29.65 -4.89 -15.46
N GLY A 98 -30.12 -5.49 -14.34
CA GLY A 98 -30.09 -6.92 -14.08
C GLY A 98 -28.80 -7.44 -13.46
N PHE A 99 -28.10 -6.62 -12.67
CA PHE A 99 -26.83 -6.99 -12.01
C PHE A 99 -25.72 -7.46 -12.96
N GLY A 100 -25.61 -6.80 -14.13
CA GLY A 100 -24.50 -7.00 -15.07
C GLY A 100 -23.14 -6.60 -14.51
N VAL A 101 -22.13 -6.42 -15.37
CA VAL A 101 -20.84 -5.88 -14.93
C VAL A 101 -21.08 -4.48 -14.31
N PRO A 102 -20.68 -4.22 -13.05
CA PRO A 102 -20.99 -2.96 -12.40
C PRO A 102 -20.30 -1.77 -13.08
N ASP A 103 -21.00 -0.63 -13.14
CA ASP A 103 -20.48 0.66 -13.60
C ASP A 103 -20.75 1.72 -12.53
N PHE A 104 -19.70 2.11 -11.81
CA PHE A 104 -19.74 3.08 -10.71
C PHE A 104 -18.92 4.33 -11.04
N LEU A 105 -18.78 4.67 -12.33
CA LEU A 105 -17.95 5.81 -12.75
C LEU A 105 -18.50 7.15 -12.20
N ASP A 106 -19.82 7.31 -12.12
CA ASP A 106 -20.42 8.58 -11.70
C ASP A 106 -20.13 8.83 -10.21
N SER A 107 -20.31 7.81 -9.37
CA SER A 107 -19.93 7.84 -7.95
C SER A 107 -18.43 7.93 -7.73
N LEU A 108 -17.60 7.24 -8.53
CA LEU A 108 -16.14 7.36 -8.45
C LEU A 108 -15.66 8.79 -8.70
N LEU A 109 -16.20 9.48 -9.70
CA LEU A 109 -15.86 10.87 -10.02
C LEU A 109 -16.35 11.85 -8.95
N ALA A 110 -17.46 11.53 -8.27
CA ALA A 110 -18.00 12.35 -7.20
C ALA A 110 -17.23 12.22 -5.87
N PHE A 111 -16.55 11.09 -5.63
CA PHE A 111 -15.73 10.90 -4.44
C PHE A 111 -14.39 11.63 -4.57
N GLN A 112 -14.21 12.68 -3.77
CA GLN A 112 -13.05 13.59 -3.84
C GLN A 112 -12.37 13.76 -2.47
N PRO A 113 -11.87 12.68 -1.84
CA PRO A 113 -11.29 12.74 -0.48
C PRO A 113 -10.02 13.60 -0.41
N ALA A 114 -9.30 13.76 -1.53
CA ALA A 114 -8.12 14.62 -1.59
C ALA A 114 -8.44 16.13 -1.53
N ALA A 115 -9.69 16.54 -1.80
CA ALA A 115 -10.09 17.94 -1.78
C ALA A 115 -10.27 18.50 -0.36
N ASP A 116 -10.57 17.64 0.62
CA ASP A 116 -10.71 18.01 2.03
C ASP A 116 -10.02 16.95 2.90
N ARG A 117 -8.72 17.13 3.13
CA ARG A 117 -7.89 16.23 3.96
C ARG A 117 -7.86 16.69 5.42
N ARG A 118 -8.96 17.13 6.02
CA ARG A 118 -8.92 17.50 7.45
C ARG A 118 -8.55 16.26 8.29
N ASP A 119 -7.66 16.45 9.25
CA ASP A 119 -7.29 15.38 10.18
C ASP A 119 -8.52 14.84 10.92
N GLY A 120 -8.63 13.52 11.01
CA GLY A 120 -9.76 12.87 11.64
C GLY A 120 -11.05 12.84 10.82
N LEU A 121 -11.07 13.38 9.60
CA LEU A 121 -12.26 13.36 8.74
C LEU A 121 -12.65 11.92 8.39
N GLU A 122 -13.91 11.56 8.64
CA GLU A 122 -14.43 10.23 8.35
C GLU A 122 -14.98 10.16 6.93
N HIS A 123 -14.87 8.99 6.29
CA HIS A 123 -15.56 8.68 5.03
C HIS A 123 -16.18 7.28 5.10
N LEU A 124 -17.29 7.11 4.40
CA LEU A 124 -17.87 5.80 4.08
C LEU A 124 -17.59 5.54 2.61
N VAL A 125 -16.88 4.46 2.29
CA VAL A 125 -16.57 4.10 0.90
C VAL A 125 -17.26 2.79 0.57
N VAL A 126 -18.11 2.79 -0.46
CA VAL A 126 -18.77 1.58 -0.97
C VAL A 126 -18.58 1.51 -2.48
N PHE A 127 -17.94 0.44 -2.96
CA PHE A 127 -17.73 0.22 -4.39
C PHE A 127 -17.65 -1.27 -4.71
N PRO A 128 -18.05 -1.69 -5.93
CA PRO A 128 -17.57 -2.93 -6.53
C PRO A 128 -16.10 -2.77 -6.93
N MET A 129 -15.19 -3.39 -6.20
CA MET A 129 -13.74 -3.24 -6.38
C MET A 129 -12.98 -4.53 -6.11
N TYR A 130 -11.77 -4.65 -6.66
CA TYR A 130 -10.79 -5.62 -6.21
C TYR A 130 -9.85 -4.97 -5.19
N THR A 131 -9.16 -5.75 -4.36
CA THR A 131 -8.17 -5.23 -3.40
C THR A 131 -6.75 -5.67 -3.77
N GLN A 132 -5.84 -4.70 -3.96
CA GLN A 132 -4.44 -5.00 -4.27
C GLN A 132 -3.79 -5.79 -3.12
N ASN A 133 -2.99 -6.82 -3.42
CA ASN A 133 -2.46 -7.75 -2.41
C ASN A 133 -3.54 -8.44 -1.55
N GLY A 134 -4.77 -8.50 -2.06
CA GLY A 134 -5.94 -9.09 -1.40
C GLY A 134 -6.77 -9.95 -2.36
N ASN A 135 -8.01 -9.55 -2.59
CA ASN A 135 -8.95 -10.25 -3.45
C ASN A 135 -8.84 -9.71 -4.89
N PRO A 136 -8.47 -10.53 -5.89
CA PRO A 136 -8.36 -10.10 -7.28
C PRO A 136 -9.73 -9.96 -7.98
N ASP A 137 -10.78 -10.54 -7.41
CA ASP A 137 -12.13 -10.47 -7.95
C ASP A 137 -12.82 -9.17 -7.51
N ARG A 138 -13.65 -8.61 -8.40
CA ARG A 138 -14.45 -7.42 -8.07
C ARG A 138 -15.64 -7.83 -7.23
N ASN A 139 -15.69 -7.34 -5.99
CA ASN A 139 -16.82 -7.52 -5.09
C ASN A 139 -17.32 -6.18 -4.59
N LEU A 140 -18.63 -6.10 -4.29
CA LEU A 140 -19.15 -4.98 -3.53
C LEU A 140 -18.51 -5.03 -2.14
N GLU A 141 -17.82 -3.97 -1.75
CA GLU A 141 -17.13 -3.86 -0.47
C GLU A 141 -17.48 -2.51 0.15
N ALA A 142 -17.57 -2.47 1.48
CA ALA A 142 -17.78 -1.26 2.27
C ALA A 142 -16.64 -1.06 3.27
N VAL A 143 -16.12 0.15 3.35
CA VAL A 143 -15.03 0.54 4.25
C VAL A 143 -15.40 1.84 4.94
N ALA A 144 -15.37 1.85 6.26
CA ALA A 144 -15.39 3.07 7.05
C ALA A 144 -13.94 3.44 7.36
N LEU A 145 -13.53 4.65 6.97
CA LEU A 145 -12.15 5.11 7.10
C LEU A 145 -12.06 6.47 7.75
N ARG A 146 -10.86 6.84 8.17
CA ARG A 146 -10.55 8.16 8.76
C ARG A 146 -9.26 8.70 8.16
N VAL A 147 -9.23 9.98 7.82
CA VAL A 147 -8.05 10.69 7.29
C VAL A 147 -7.05 11.00 8.40
N VAL A 148 -5.75 10.88 8.11
CA VAL A 148 -4.63 11.23 9.00
C VAL A 148 -3.82 12.36 8.39
N TRP A 149 -4.15 13.60 8.72
CA TRP A 149 -3.55 14.78 8.09
C TRP A 149 -3.10 15.82 9.12
N PRO A 150 -2.16 15.45 10.00
CA PRO A 150 -1.69 16.35 11.04
C PRO A 150 -1.03 17.60 10.43
N GLN A 151 -1.09 18.71 11.16
CA GLN A 151 -0.62 20.01 10.66
C GLN A 151 0.84 20.00 10.19
N TRP A 152 1.72 19.21 10.83
CA TRP A 152 3.13 19.10 10.44
C TRP A 152 3.29 18.45 9.06
N LEU A 153 2.44 17.47 8.72
CA LEU A 153 2.47 16.80 7.43
C LEU A 153 1.94 17.74 6.34
N ALA A 154 0.81 18.41 6.62
CA ALA A 154 0.24 19.41 5.73
C ALA A 154 1.26 20.51 5.37
N GLU A 155 2.07 20.94 6.35
CA GLU A 155 3.14 21.91 6.12
C GLU A 155 4.27 21.36 5.24
N LEU A 156 4.69 20.10 5.45
CA LEU A 156 5.71 19.46 4.62
C LEU A 156 5.24 19.25 3.18
N GLU A 157 3.99 18.83 2.98
CA GLU A 157 3.39 18.69 1.64
C GLU A 157 3.39 20.03 0.92
N ARG A 158 2.88 21.08 1.59
CA ARG A 158 2.77 22.43 1.03
C ARG A 158 4.10 23.06 0.64
N THR A 159 5.18 22.71 1.35
CA THR A 159 6.47 23.42 1.23
C THR A 159 7.58 22.62 0.58
N ARG A 160 7.53 21.29 0.58
CA ARG A 160 8.65 20.43 0.13
C ARG A 160 8.23 19.23 -0.69
N TYR A 161 7.14 18.57 -0.32
CA TYR A 161 6.75 17.28 -0.86
C TYR A 161 5.32 17.33 -1.42
N ASP A 162 5.10 18.19 -2.43
CA ASP A 162 3.80 18.35 -3.06
C ASP A 162 3.24 17.00 -3.53
N ASN A 163 2.06 16.66 -3.01
CA ASN A 163 1.35 15.44 -3.37
C ASN A 163 -0.16 15.67 -3.16
N PRO A 164 -0.82 16.36 -4.10
CA PRO A 164 -2.21 16.76 -3.94
C PRO A 164 -3.18 15.57 -4.01
N GLN A 165 -2.77 14.40 -4.50
CA GLN A 165 -3.63 13.22 -4.64
C GLN A 165 -3.52 12.27 -3.43
N PHE A 166 -2.43 12.34 -2.66
CA PHE A 166 -2.21 11.46 -1.52
C PHE A 166 -3.19 11.73 -0.37
N VAL A 167 -3.85 10.66 0.08
CA VAL A 167 -4.76 10.65 1.23
C VAL A 167 -4.34 9.53 2.20
N PRO A 168 -3.57 9.83 3.25
CA PRO A 168 -3.29 8.88 4.32
C PRO A 168 -4.56 8.63 5.14
N ILE A 169 -4.88 7.35 5.32
CA ILE A 169 -6.12 6.90 5.94
C ILE A 169 -5.86 5.79 6.97
N THR A 170 -6.82 5.59 7.87
CA THR A 170 -6.88 4.42 8.78
C THR A 170 -8.20 3.69 8.62
N PHE A 171 -8.20 2.38 8.86
CA PHE A 171 -9.44 1.64 8.99
C PHE A 171 -10.17 2.02 10.28
N GLN A 172 -11.47 2.27 10.16
CA GLN A 172 -12.37 2.22 11.32
C GLN A 172 -13.04 0.84 11.42
N ASP A 173 -13.54 0.33 10.29
CA ASP A 173 -14.10 -1.02 10.13
C ASP A 173 -14.27 -1.30 8.61
N PHE A 174 -14.41 -2.56 8.21
CA PHE A 174 -14.49 -2.95 6.81
C PHE A 174 -15.23 -4.28 6.58
N THR A 175 -15.66 -4.52 5.34
CA THR A 175 -16.14 -5.82 4.87
C THR A 175 -14.99 -6.75 4.44
N PRO A 176 -15.23 -8.07 4.29
CA PRO A 176 -14.16 -9.06 4.17
C PRO A 176 -13.15 -8.88 3.02
N GLY A 177 -13.42 -8.07 1.99
CA GLY A 177 -12.43 -7.76 0.94
C GLY A 177 -11.16 -7.08 1.46
N TYR A 178 -11.25 -6.39 2.60
CA TYR A 178 -10.11 -5.82 3.32
C TYR A 178 -9.63 -6.66 4.50
N ASP A 179 -10.20 -7.84 4.76
CA ASP A 179 -9.61 -8.83 5.67
C ASP A 179 -8.45 -9.57 4.96
N THR A 180 -7.49 -8.80 4.46
CA THR A 180 -6.39 -9.23 3.59
C THR A 180 -5.10 -8.47 3.93
N ASN A 181 -4.06 -8.59 3.10
CA ASN A 181 -2.85 -7.77 3.21
C ASN A 181 -2.96 -6.43 2.46
N SER A 182 -4.11 -6.15 1.83
CA SER A 182 -4.31 -4.89 1.11
C SER A 182 -4.22 -3.71 2.05
N ALA A 183 -3.38 -2.73 1.74
CA ALA A 183 -3.21 -1.53 2.55
C ALA A 183 -3.40 -0.25 1.72
N VAL A 184 -4.14 -0.36 0.62
CA VAL A 184 -4.42 0.76 -0.28
C VAL A 184 -5.88 0.77 -0.69
N LEU A 185 -6.40 1.95 -0.98
CA LEU A 185 -7.68 2.19 -1.62
C LEU A 185 -7.38 3.10 -2.81
N PHE A 186 -7.43 2.54 -4.02
CA PHE A 186 -7.11 3.28 -5.24
C PHE A 186 -8.30 3.30 -6.19
N PRO A 187 -8.57 4.42 -6.86
CA PRO A 187 -9.72 4.56 -7.76
C PRO A 187 -9.67 3.60 -8.96
N GLU A 188 -8.48 3.15 -9.37
CA GLU A 188 -8.25 2.17 -10.43
C GLU A 188 -8.87 0.80 -10.14
N THR A 189 -9.15 0.49 -8.87
CA THR A 189 -9.69 -0.83 -8.49
C THR A 189 -11.19 -0.95 -8.69
N VAL A 190 -11.88 0.20 -8.79
CA VAL A 190 -13.34 0.30 -8.90
C VAL A 190 -13.82 -0.16 -10.28
N ALA A 191 -14.97 -0.83 -10.30
CA ALA A 191 -15.64 -1.23 -11.53
C ALA A 191 -16.33 -0.03 -12.21
N VAL A 192 -15.85 0.31 -13.40
CA VAL A 192 -16.31 1.45 -14.20
C VAL A 192 -16.47 1.05 -15.66
N ARG A 193 -17.39 1.70 -16.38
CA ARG A 193 -17.57 1.52 -17.83
C ARG A 193 -16.32 1.87 -18.64
N GLU A 194 -15.58 2.87 -18.18
CA GLU A 194 -14.33 3.35 -18.78
C GLU A 194 -13.45 3.97 -17.70
N ALA A 195 -12.12 3.88 -17.87
CA ALA A 195 -11.19 4.50 -16.94
C ALA A 195 -11.27 6.03 -17.06
N PRO A 196 -11.35 6.79 -15.94
CA PRO A 196 -11.24 8.24 -15.95
C PRO A 196 -9.98 8.72 -16.68
N GLU A 197 -10.05 9.92 -17.29
CA GLU A 197 -8.87 10.54 -17.91
C GLU A 197 -7.74 10.77 -16.90
N ARG A 198 -8.12 11.08 -15.65
CA ARG A 198 -7.21 11.31 -14.53
C ARG A 198 -7.85 10.78 -13.24
N PHE A 199 -7.04 10.13 -12.43
CA PHE A 199 -7.37 9.84 -11.04
C PHE A 199 -7.02 11.06 -10.18
N THR A 200 -7.80 11.31 -9.13
CA THR A 200 -7.67 12.53 -8.30
C THR A 200 -7.29 12.26 -6.86
N TRP A 201 -7.19 10.99 -6.47
CA TRP A 201 -6.88 10.59 -5.11
C TRP A 201 -6.25 9.20 -5.06
N GLY A 202 -5.43 8.94 -4.05
CA GLY A 202 -4.90 7.62 -3.70
C GLY A 202 -4.86 7.47 -2.19
N GLY A 203 -5.56 6.47 -1.67
CA GLY A 203 -5.67 6.19 -0.24
C GLY A 203 -4.67 5.14 0.22
N ILE A 204 -3.91 5.40 1.28
CA ILE A 204 -2.99 4.42 1.87
C ILE A 204 -3.29 4.24 3.36
N PHE A 205 -3.51 2.99 3.78
CA PHE A 205 -3.89 2.60 5.13
C PHE A 205 -2.66 2.52 6.05
N CYS A 206 -2.25 3.69 6.54
CA CYS A 206 -1.06 3.86 7.37
C CYS A 206 -1.12 3.08 8.69
N ASP A 207 -2.32 2.84 9.25
CA ASP A 207 -2.50 2.02 10.45
C ASP A 207 -2.13 0.55 10.22
N ARG A 208 -2.55 0.00 9.07
CA ARG A 208 -2.27 -1.37 8.67
C ARG A 208 -0.80 -1.54 8.36
N GLU A 209 -0.20 -0.65 7.59
CA GLU A 209 1.24 -0.72 7.30
C GLU A 209 2.07 -0.64 8.59
N ALA A 210 1.75 0.30 9.48
CA ALA A 210 2.38 0.40 10.80
C ALA A 210 2.23 -0.87 11.64
N ALA A 211 1.02 -1.44 11.73
CA ALA A 211 0.77 -2.64 12.53
C ALA A 211 1.52 -3.87 11.97
N ARG A 212 1.58 -4.01 10.64
CA ARG A 212 2.32 -5.09 9.97
C ARG A 212 3.83 -4.94 10.16
N PHE A 213 4.35 -3.72 9.97
CA PHE A 213 5.74 -3.37 10.20
C PHE A 213 6.18 -3.73 11.62
N ARG A 214 5.42 -3.29 12.63
CA ARG A 214 5.74 -3.55 14.04
C ARG A 214 5.79 -5.05 14.33
N ALA A 215 4.74 -5.79 13.97
CA ALA A 215 4.63 -7.21 14.24
C ALA A 215 5.72 -8.05 13.56
N VAL A 216 5.98 -7.81 12.27
CA VAL A 216 6.98 -8.59 11.51
C VAL A 216 8.39 -8.20 11.92
N THR A 217 8.66 -6.92 12.14
CA THR A 217 9.99 -6.44 12.55
C THR A 217 10.34 -6.93 13.95
N GLU A 218 9.42 -6.87 14.92
CA GLU A 218 9.68 -7.39 16.27
C GLU A 218 10.04 -8.88 16.24
N ALA A 219 9.29 -9.68 15.46
CA ALA A 219 9.59 -11.10 15.27
C ALA A 219 10.93 -11.34 14.56
N ALA A 220 11.26 -10.51 13.56
CA ALA A 220 12.54 -10.57 12.85
C ALA A 220 13.71 -10.24 13.78
N VAL A 221 13.61 -9.16 14.56
CA VAL A 221 14.61 -8.71 15.54
C VAL A 221 14.91 -9.83 16.54
N GLY A 222 13.88 -10.43 17.13
CA GLY A 222 14.03 -11.56 18.05
C GLY A 222 14.66 -12.79 17.40
N THR A 223 14.25 -13.12 16.17
CA THR A 223 14.79 -14.26 15.40
C THR A 223 16.25 -14.07 15.02
N LEU A 224 16.63 -12.85 14.68
CA LEU A 224 17.96 -12.50 14.15
C LEU A 224 18.93 -12.08 15.26
N GLY A 225 18.47 -11.98 16.51
CA GLY A 225 19.28 -11.51 17.64
C GLY A 225 19.81 -10.09 17.43
N LEU A 226 19.06 -9.25 16.69
CA LEU A 226 19.45 -7.89 16.34
C LEU A 226 19.33 -6.98 17.57
N SER A 227 20.37 -6.20 17.84
CA SER A 227 20.33 -5.15 18.88
C SER A 227 19.84 -3.84 18.28
N LEU A 228 18.79 -3.28 18.86
CA LEU A 228 18.17 -2.05 18.38
C LEU A 228 18.65 -0.82 19.14
N PRO A 229 18.81 0.33 18.46
CA PRO A 229 18.80 1.65 19.08
C PRO A 229 17.51 1.89 19.89
N GLU A 230 17.58 2.74 20.91
CA GLU A 230 16.44 3.02 21.80
C GLU A 230 15.24 3.63 21.05
N ASP A 231 15.51 4.57 20.15
CA ASP A 231 14.53 5.20 19.27
C ASP A 231 13.88 4.20 18.30
N ALA A 232 14.66 3.29 17.71
CA ALA A 232 14.12 2.21 16.88
C ALA A 232 13.22 1.25 17.69
N ALA A 233 13.60 0.93 18.93
CA ALA A 233 12.77 0.10 19.81
C ALA A 233 11.47 0.82 20.22
N ALA A 234 11.52 2.13 20.46
CA ALA A 234 10.34 2.95 20.74
C ALA A 234 9.36 2.98 19.56
N LEU A 235 9.88 3.13 18.33
CA LEU A 235 9.09 3.05 17.10
C LEU A 235 8.35 1.70 16.97
N LEU A 236 8.98 0.59 17.32
CA LEU A 236 8.32 -0.72 17.30
C LEU A 236 7.28 -0.89 18.41
N ALA A 237 7.48 -0.23 19.55
CA ALA A 237 6.58 -0.31 20.70
C ALA A 237 5.30 0.53 20.53
N ASP A 238 5.31 1.55 19.67
CA ASP A 238 4.24 2.55 19.55
C ASP A 238 3.53 2.51 18.19
N GLN A 239 2.22 2.19 18.20
CA GLN A 239 1.39 2.15 17.00
C GLN A 239 1.22 3.52 16.35
N GLU A 240 1.01 4.55 17.15
CA GLU A 240 0.71 5.89 16.66
C GLU A 240 1.97 6.49 16.06
N LEU A 241 3.12 6.34 16.73
CA LEU A 241 4.41 6.77 16.20
C LEU A 241 4.75 6.08 14.87
N ALA A 242 4.52 4.76 14.78
CA ALA A 242 4.71 4.03 13.54
C ALA A 242 3.75 4.53 12.46
N GLN A 243 2.48 4.76 12.77
CA GLN A 243 1.50 5.30 11.81
C GLN A 243 1.95 6.66 11.26
N GLN A 244 2.32 7.61 12.13
CA GLN A 244 2.82 8.93 11.72
C GLN A 244 4.08 8.81 10.84
N THR A 245 4.93 7.81 11.12
CA THR A 245 6.12 7.49 10.31
C THR A 245 5.75 7.03 8.90
N PHE A 246 4.80 6.10 8.78
CA PHE A 246 4.31 5.63 7.47
C PHE A 246 3.67 6.76 6.67
N VAL A 247 2.91 7.65 7.29
CA VAL A 247 2.30 8.78 6.58
C VAL A 247 3.35 9.69 5.93
N LEU A 248 4.49 9.95 6.60
CA LEU A 248 5.59 10.70 5.98
C LEU A 248 6.29 9.91 4.88
N TRP A 249 6.58 8.63 5.13
CA TRP A 249 7.21 7.76 4.15
C TRP A 249 6.37 7.68 2.86
N ASP A 250 5.10 7.33 2.99
CA ASP A 250 4.16 7.18 1.88
C ASP A 250 4.01 8.48 1.07
N MET A 251 3.93 9.64 1.73
CA MET A 251 3.83 10.93 1.06
C MET A 251 5.03 11.18 0.13
N ILE A 252 6.25 10.91 0.60
CA ILE A 252 7.48 11.14 -0.18
C ILE A 252 7.65 10.03 -1.24
N HIS A 253 7.36 8.78 -0.89
CA HIS A 253 7.44 7.64 -1.79
C HIS A 253 6.50 7.84 -2.99
N ASP A 254 5.21 8.05 -2.75
CA ASP A 254 4.19 8.15 -3.79
C ASP A 254 4.46 9.34 -4.72
N ARG A 255 4.86 10.47 -4.14
CA ARG A 255 5.33 11.63 -4.90
C ARG A 255 6.47 11.28 -5.85
N THR A 256 7.39 10.41 -5.41
CA THR A 256 8.61 10.09 -6.17
C THR A 256 8.33 9.34 -7.47
N HIS A 257 7.23 8.60 -7.58
CA HIS A 257 6.83 7.98 -8.86
C HIS A 257 6.65 8.99 -10.00
N SER A 258 6.30 10.24 -9.67
CA SER A 258 6.06 11.30 -10.65
C SER A 258 7.20 12.34 -10.72
N HIS A 259 8.31 12.13 -10.01
CA HIS A 259 9.38 13.12 -9.83
C HIS A 259 10.78 12.54 -10.01
N GLY A 260 11.72 13.43 -10.37
CA GLY A 260 13.14 13.12 -10.54
C GLY A 260 13.52 12.73 -11.97
N ASP A 261 14.73 12.19 -12.13
CA ASP A 261 15.19 11.62 -13.40
C ASP A 261 14.41 10.32 -13.66
N LEU A 262 13.30 10.43 -14.39
CA LEU A 262 12.46 9.30 -14.75
C LEU A 262 13.12 8.55 -15.92
N PRO A 263 13.12 7.21 -15.91
CA PRO A 263 13.81 6.43 -16.92
C PRO A 263 13.03 6.44 -18.25
N PHE A 264 11.80 6.99 -18.26
CA PHE A 264 10.83 6.74 -19.31
C PHE A 264 9.86 7.88 -19.62
N ASP A 265 9.54 7.92 -20.92
CA ASP A 265 8.58 8.75 -21.63
C ASP A 265 7.22 8.90 -20.89
N PRO A 266 6.74 10.12 -20.62
CA PRO A 266 5.45 10.40 -19.98
C PRO A 266 4.23 9.79 -20.72
N PHE A 267 4.39 9.27 -21.94
CA PHE A 267 3.34 8.56 -22.70
C PHE A 267 3.23 7.05 -22.41
N MET A 268 4.08 6.47 -21.55
CA MET A 268 4.33 5.01 -21.48
C MET A 268 3.80 4.27 -20.23
N ILE A 269 2.92 4.89 -19.44
CA ILE A 269 2.35 4.39 -18.16
C ILE A 269 1.65 3.01 -18.25
N LYS A 270 1.47 2.44 -19.45
CA LYS A 270 0.72 1.18 -19.68
C LYS A 270 1.51 0.04 -20.32
N GLN A 271 2.84 0.09 -20.31
CA GLN A 271 3.66 -0.95 -20.96
C GLN A 271 4.11 -2.04 -19.98
N ARG A 272 3.93 -3.29 -20.39
CA ARG A 272 4.43 -4.47 -19.67
C ARG A 272 5.95 -4.47 -19.65
N GLN A 273 6.53 -4.50 -18.45
CA GLN A 273 7.97 -4.54 -18.19
C GLN A 273 8.34 -5.84 -17.47
N PRO A 274 9.62 -6.26 -17.51
CA PRO A 274 10.08 -7.32 -16.64
C PRO A 274 10.07 -6.90 -15.17
N PHE A 275 9.83 -7.83 -14.24
CA PHE A 275 9.51 -7.46 -12.85
C PHE A 275 10.65 -6.80 -12.08
N TRP A 276 11.90 -6.96 -12.51
CA TRP A 276 13.02 -6.23 -11.90
C TRP A 276 12.97 -4.73 -12.18
N MET A 277 12.35 -4.29 -13.27
CA MET A 277 12.13 -2.86 -13.51
C MET A 277 11.15 -2.28 -12.49
N TYR A 278 10.04 -3.00 -12.20
CA TYR A 278 9.13 -2.62 -11.13
C TYR A 278 9.85 -2.63 -9.78
N GLY A 279 10.66 -3.65 -9.49
CA GLY A 279 11.39 -3.74 -8.23
C GLY A 279 12.42 -2.63 -8.03
N LEU A 280 13.08 -2.19 -9.10
CA LEU A 280 13.99 -1.04 -9.06
C LEU A 280 13.26 0.29 -8.91
N GLU A 281 12.08 0.45 -9.52
CA GLU A 281 11.28 1.66 -9.38
C GLU A 281 10.76 1.82 -7.95
N GLU A 282 10.16 0.76 -7.39
CA GLU A 282 9.69 0.77 -5.98
C GLU A 282 10.84 1.02 -5.01
N LEU A 283 12.00 0.37 -5.25
CA LEU A 283 13.19 0.61 -4.44
C LEU A 283 13.70 2.05 -4.62
N ARG A 284 13.71 2.61 -5.83
CA ARG A 284 14.10 4.02 -6.05
C ARG A 284 13.23 4.97 -5.25
N CYS A 285 11.91 4.78 -5.25
CA CYS A 285 10.98 5.60 -4.49
C CYS A 285 11.26 5.54 -2.98
N ASP A 286 11.45 4.34 -2.44
CA ASP A 286 11.80 4.16 -1.02
C ASP A 286 13.16 4.72 -0.65
N LEU A 287 14.18 4.53 -1.48
CA LEU A 287 15.50 5.05 -1.22
C LEU A 287 15.54 6.58 -1.35
N THR A 288 14.69 7.16 -2.19
CA THR A 288 14.47 8.61 -2.24
C THR A 288 13.80 9.10 -0.96
N ALA A 289 12.74 8.42 -0.49
CA ALA A 289 12.11 8.73 0.78
C ALA A 289 13.10 8.62 1.95
N PHE A 290 13.94 7.57 1.97
CA PHE A 290 15.02 7.41 2.94
C PHE A 290 16.02 8.56 2.88
N LYS A 291 16.49 8.95 1.68
CA LYS A 291 17.43 10.05 1.47
C LYS A 291 16.87 11.38 1.95
N GLU A 292 15.59 11.65 1.70
CA GLU A 292 14.89 12.83 2.21
C GLU A 292 14.72 12.77 3.74
N ALA A 293 14.42 11.60 4.29
CA ALA A 293 14.32 11.39 5.73
C ALA A 293 15.64 11.65 6.47
N VAL A 294 16.80 11.33 5.87
CA VAL A 294 18.13 11.70 6.38
C VAL A 294 18.30 13.23 6.46
N LYS A 295 17.81 13.97 5.46
CA LYS A 295 17.85 15.44 5.47
C LYS A 295 16.93 16.01 6.56
N LEU A 296 15.72 15.48 6.66
CA LEU A 296 14.74 15.86 7.68
C LEU A 296 15.28 15.62 9.09
N GLU A 297 15.92 14.48 9.35
CA GLU A 297 16.60 14.21 10.62
C GLU A 297 17.66 15.28 10.93
N ALA A 298 18.52 15.61 9.96
CA ALA A 298 19.57 16.61 10.12
C ALA A 298 19.02 18.03 10.38
N GLU A 299 17.80 18.31 9.92
CA GLU A 299 17.05 19.54 10.16
C GLU A 299 16.25 19.52 11.47
N GLY A 300 16.28 18.41 12.22
CA GLY A 300 15.59 18.26 13.51
C GLY A 300 14.14 17.82 13.43
N VAL A 301 13.69 17.31 12.27
CA VAL A 301 12.35 16.71 12.11
C VAL A 301 12.37 15.29 12.66
N GLU A 302 11.69 15.06 13.79
CA GLU A 302 11.68 13.80 14.53
C GLU A 302 11.37 12.57 13.66
N MET A 303 10.39 12.70 12.75
CA MET A 303 9.94 11.61 11.89
C MET A 303 11.02 11.18 10.86
N GLY A 304 12.01 12.02 10.57
CA GLY A 304 13.08 11.70 9.62
C GLY A 304 13.92 10.49 10.06
N ARG A 305 14.19 10.33 11.35
CA ARG A 305 14.92 9.15 11.85
C ARG A 305 14.05 7.90 11.82
N ASN A 306 12.76 8.04 12.14
CA ASN A 306 11.84 6.90 12.15
C ASN A 306 11.59 6.34 10.75
N VAL A 307 11.47 7.20 9.72
CA VAL A 307 11.30 6.76 8.32
C VAL A 307 12.52 5.96 7.86
N GLN A 308 13.73 6.36 8.27
CA GLN A 308 14.93 5.57 7.95
C GLN A 308 14.85 4.15 8.52
N TYR A 309 14.44 3.99 9.79
CA TYR A 309 14.25 2.66 10.37
C TYR A 309 13.13 1.88 9.69
N ALA A 310 11.99 2.53 9.40
CA ALA A 310 10.85 1.90 8.75
C ALA A 310 11.22 1.30 7.39
N VAL A 311 11.84 2.12 6.52
CA VAL A 311 12.32 1.68 5.20
C VAL A 311 13.29 0.51 5.33
N LEU A 312 14.29 0.62 6.22
CA LEU A 312 15.26 -0.45 6.41
C LEU A 312 14.58 -1.74 6.87
N PHE A 313 13.77 -1.72 7.92
CA PHE A 313 13.22 -2.96 8.46
C PHE A 313 12.21 -3.62 7.54
N ASP A 314 11.36 -2.85 6.85
CA ASP A 314 10.42 -3.46 5.91
C ASP A 314 11.11 -4.03 4.69
N ARG A 315 12.05 -3.28 4.07
CA ARG A 315 12.81 -3.78 2.93
C ARG A 315 13.71 -4.96 3.31
N LEU A 316 14.24 -5.01 4.54
CA LEU A 316 15.11 -6.11 4.96
C LEU A 316 14.35 -7.32 5.51
N PHE A 317 13.15 -7.16 6.09
CA PHE A 317 12.48 -8.25 6.83
C PHE A 317 11.08 -8.59 6.35
N ARG A 318 10.26 -7.59 6.00
CA ARG A 318 8.84 -7.84 5.65
C ARG A 318 8.64 -8.07 4.16
N PHE A 319 9.11 -7.17 3.30
CA PHE A 319 8.87 -7.21 1.86
C PHE A 319 9.46 -8.45 1.17
N PRO A 320 10.69 -8.91 1.46
CA PRO A 320 11.24 -10.14 0.88
C PRO A 320 10.41 -11.41 1.16
N LEU A 321 9.60 -11.38 2.21
CA LEU A 321 8.94 -12.53 2.80
C LEU A 321 7.40 -12.48 2.72
N THR A 322 6.84 -11.37 2.26
CA THR A 322 5.39 -11.17 2.14
C THR A 322 4.91 -11.57 0.75
N GLY A 323 3.78 -12.28 0.68
CA GLY A 323 3.16 -12.68 -0.58
C GLY A 323 3.81 -13.91 -1.22
N GLU A 324 3.44 -14.19 -2.46
CA GLU A 324 4.03 -15.28 -3.23
C GLU A 324 5.41 -14.90 -3.77
N ARG A 325 6.22 -15.88 -4.16
CA ARG A 325 7.53 -15.68 -4.81
C ARG A 325 7.43 -15.25 -6.28
N VAL A 326 6.27 -15.46 -6.90
CA VAL A 326 6.06 -15.25 -8.34
C VAL A 326 6.11 -13.76 -8.67
N ARG A 327 7.18 -13.34 -9.35
CA ARG A 327 7.40 -11.97 -9.85
C ARG A 327 7.23 -10.90 -8.76
N ASN A 328 7.63 -11.25 -7.54
CA ASN A 328 7.54 -10.37 -6.36
C ASN A 328 8.60 -9.27 -6.44
N TYR A 329 8.21 -8.12 -6.98
CA TYR A 329 9.09 -6.99 -7.22
C TYR A 329 9.52 -6.30 -5.91
N ASP A 330 8.63 -6.21 -4.92
CA ASP A 330 8.99 -5.65 -3.61
C ASP A 330 10.02 -6.50 -2.89
N GLY A 331 9.84 -7.82 -2.96
CA GLY A 331 10.79 -8.77 -2.41
C GLY A 331 12.13 -8.76 -3.14
N LEU A 332 12.15 -8.46 -4.44
CA LEU A 332 13.40 -8.23 -5.16
C LEU A 332 14.14 -6.99 -4.64
N GLY A 333 13.44 -5.86 -4.53
CA GLY A 333 14.03 -4.60 -4.04
C GLY A 333 14.63 -4.75 -2.64
N GLY A 334 13.92 -5.44 -1.73
CA GLY A 334 14.40 -5.74 -0.39
C GLY A 334 15.64 -6.65 -0.34
N GLN A 335 15.68 -7.67 -1.20
CA GLN A 335 16.87 -8.52 -1.34
C GLN A 335 18.07 -7.73 -1.86
N LEU A 336 17.85 -6.86 -2.85
CA LEU A 336 18.91 -6.03 -3.42
C LEU A 336 19.50 -5.09 -2.36
N LEU A 337 18.66 -4.40 -1.59
CA LEU A 337 19.12 -3.53 -0.50
C LEU A 337 19.91 -4.32 0.56
N PHE A 338 19.41 -5.49 0.98
CA PHE A 338 20.14 -6.34 1.94
C PHE A 338 21.51 -6.76 1.40
N ALA A 339 21.56 -7.26 0.17
CA ALA A 339 22.80 -7.72 -0.45
C ALA A 339 23.81 -6.57 -0.61
N TYR A 340 23.32 -5.38 -0.97
CA TYR A 340 24.13 -4.16 -1.07
C TYR A 340 24.70 -3.74 0.29
N LEU A 341 23.85 -3.61 1.32
CA LEU A 341 24.29 -3.29 2.69
C LEU A 341 25.29 -4.31 3.23
N HIS A 342 25.08 -5.60 2.93
CA HIS A 342 25.97 -6.68 3.33
C HIS A 342 27.34 -6.62 2.62
N LYS A 343 27.36 -6.44 1.30
CA LYS A 343 28.60 -6.31 0.52
C LYS A 343 29.43 -5.10 0.93
N HIS A 344 28.78 -4.07 1.47
CA HIS A 344 29.41 -2.84 1.92
C HIS A 344 29.61 -2.78 3.45
N ASP A 345 29.56 -3.92 4.16
CA ASP A 345 29.79 -4.06 5.61
C ASP A 345 28.85 -3.25 6.53
N ALA A 346 27.75 -2.69 6.01
CA ALA A 346 26.74 -2.02 6.84
C ALA A 346 25.82 -3.02 7.57
N VAL A 347 25.66 -4.21 7.00
CA VAL A 347 24.91 -5.33 7.59
C VAL A 347 25.83 -6.54 7.64
N ARG A 348 25.93 -7.21 8.79
CA ARG A 348 26.78 -8.41 8.95
C ARG A 348 26.03 -9.52 9.65
N TRP A 349 26.19 -10.74 9.15
CA TRP A 349 25.72 -11.95 9.81
C TRP A 349 26.91 -12.73 10.38
N THR A 350 27.05 -12.73 11.70
CA THR A 350 28.17 -13.39 12.41
C THR A 350 27.64 -14.03 13.69
N ASP A 351 28.14 -15.21 14.04
CA ASP A 351 27.75 -15.93 15.27
C ASP A 351 26.24 -16.08 15.45
N ASN A 352 25.52 -16.33 14.34
CA ASN A 352 24.06 -16.42 14.28
C ASN A 352 23.32 -15.15 14.77
N LYS A 353 23.95 -13.98 14.62
CA LYS A 353 23.34 -12.69 14.89
C LYS A 353 23.48 -11.76 13.70
N LEU A 354 22.43 -10.99 13.43
CA LEU A 354 22.48 -9.87 12.51
C LEU A 354 22.96 -8.62 13.26
N HIS A 355 23.98 -7.96 12.70
CA HIS A 355 24.45 -6.67 13.14
C HIS A 355 24.20 -5.63 12.05
N ILE A 356 23.75 -4.45 12.45
CA ILE A 356 23.59 -3.28 11.59
C ILE A 356 24.48 -2.17 12.17
N ASP A 357 25.37 -1.63 11.34
CA ASP A 357 26.10 -0.41 11.66
C ASP A 357 25.19 0.79 11.38
N TRP A 358 24.60 1.34 12.43
CA TRP A 358 23.61 2.42 12.37
C TRP A 358 24.16 3.77 11.89
N GLN A 359 25.48 3.93 11.84
CA GLN A 359 26.12 5.12 11.26
C GLN A 359 26.41 4.91 9.77
N ARG A 360 26.84 3.70 9.39
CA ARG A 360 27.20 3.35 8.02
C ARG A 360 25.98 3.03 7.15
N ALA A 361 24.93 2.43 7.71
CA ALA A 361 23.75 2.02 6.96
C ALA A 361 23.12 3.17 6.16
N PRO A 362 22.86 4.38 6.72
CA PRO A 362 22.31 5.47 5.93
C PRO A 362 23.20 5.92 4.77
N GLN A 363 24.52 5.90 4.96
CA GLN A 363 25.49 6.29 3.93
C GLN A 363 25.47 5.30 2.76
N VAL A 364 25.46 4.00 3.06
CA VAL A 364 25.45 2.93 2.07
C VAL A 364 24.09 2.84 1.37
N THR A 365 22.98 3.04 2.08
CA THR A 365 21.64 3.15 1.48
C THR A 365 21.58 4.30 0.46
N ASN A 366 22.13 5.47 0.80
CA ASN A 366 22.19 6.61 -0.12
C ASN A 366 23.13 6.37 -1.32
N GLN A 367 24.16 5.52 -1.18
CA GLN A 367 25.01 5.11 -2.32
C GLN A 367 24.21 4.26 -3.32
N LEU A 368 23.44 3.27 -2.84
CA LEU A 368 22.56 2.50 -3.71
C LEU A 368 21.49 3.38 -4.38
N CYS A 369 20.91 4.33 -3.63
CA CYS A 369 19.99 5.32 -4.19
C CYS A 369 20.62 6.03 -5.39
N ALA A 370 21.84 6.53 -5.25
CA ALA A 370 22.55 7.25 -6.30
C ALA A 370 22.88 6.35 -7.51
N GLU A 371 23.23 5.07 -7.30
CA GLU A 371 23.46 4.11 -8.39
C GLU A 371 22.18 3.85 -9.20
N ILE A 372 21.02 3.71 -8.54
CA ILE A 372 19.73 3.53 -9.21
C ILE A 372 19.30 4.81 -9.93
N GLU A 373 19.48 5.98 -9.29
CA GLU A 373 19.24 7.28 -9.94
C GLU A 373 20.11 7.46 -11.20
N ASP A 374 21.38 7.04 -11.16
CA ASP A 374 22.27 7.08 -12.31
C ASP A 374 21.81 6.13 -13.43
N LEU A 375 21.39 4.90 -13.09
CA LEU A 375 20.82 3.95 -14.04
C LEU A 375 19.64 4.58 -14.80
N TYR A 376 18.77 5.29 -14.06
CA TYR A 376 17.55 5.92 -14.58
C TYR A 376 17.88 7.15 -15.43
N ARG A 377 18.71 8.06 -14.91
CA ARG A 377 19.20 9.25 -15.61
C ARG A 377 19.88 8.90 -16.93
N THR A 378 20.74 7.89 -16.94
CA THR A 378 21.41 7.39 -18.16
C THR A 378 20.48 6.59 -19.08
N GLY A 379 19.29 6.23 -18.61
CA GLY A 379 18.26 5.55 -19.39
C GLY A 379 17.71 6.38 -20.55
N ILE A 380 17.76 7.72 -20.47
CA ILE A 380 17.29 8.62 -21.53
C ILE A 380 18.02 8.39 -22.87
N ASP A 381 19.29 7.96 -22.81
CA ASP A 381 20.13 7.72 -23.98
C ASP A 381 20.11 6.24 -24.42
N ARG A 382 19.40 5.35 -23.69
CA ARG A 382 19.38 3.91 -23.96
C ARG A 382 18.11 3.50 -24.73
N PRO A 383 18.23 2.67 -25.78
CA PRO A 383 17.09 1.92 -26.27
C PRO A 383 16.49 1.07 -25.16
N LYS A 384 15.17 0.91 -25.14
CA LYS A 384 14.43 0.20 -24.07
C LYS A 384 15.06 -1.14 -23.65
N LEU A 385 15.35 -2.01 -24.61
CA LEU A 385 15.89 -3.33 -24.31
C LEU A 385 17.31 -3.26 -23.74
N VAL A 386 18.12 -2.30 -24.22
CA VAL A 386 19.47 -2.03 -23.68
C VAL A 386 19.37 -1.52 -22.24
N HIS A 387 18.38 -0.67 -21.94
CA HIS A 387 18.11 -0.22 -20.58
C HIS A 387 17.69 -1.38 -19.66
N TRP A 388 16.82 -2.28 -20.15
CA TRP A 388 16.41 -3.46 -19.38
C TRP A 388 17.57 -4.40 -19.06
N PHE A 389 18.53 -4.59 -19.98
CA PHE A 389 19.76 -5.33 -19.70
C PHE A 389 20.66 -4.62 -18.69
N ALA A 390 20.86 -3.30 -18.82
CA ALA A 390 21.64 -2.55 -17.84
C ALA A 390 21.03 -2.63 -16.42
N ALA A 391 19.71 -2.57 -16.32
CA ALA A 391 18.99 -2.77 -15.07
C ALA A 391 19.15 -4.21 -14.54
N TYR A 392 19.07 -5.21 -15.42
CA TYR A 392 19.30 -6.60 -15.06
C TYR A 392 20.72 -6.82 -14.53
N ASP A 393 21.73 -6.26 -15.20
CA ASP A 393 23.14 -6.36 -14.81
C ASP A 393 23.41 -5.70 -13.45
N LEU A 394 22.75 -4.57 -13.16
CA LEU A 394 22.81 -3.95 -11.84
C LEU A 394 22.28 -4.91 -10.77
N VAL A 395 21.09 -5.48 -10.97
CA VAL A 395 20.51 -6.43 -10.00
C VAL A 395 21.38 -7.68 -9.87
N ALA A 396 21.83 -8.25 -10.99
CA ALA A 396 22.64 -9.47 -11.06
C ALA A 396 24.04 -9.31 -10.44
N SER A 397 24.54 -8.08 -10.31
CA SER A 397 25.81 -7.76 -9.63
C SER A 397 25.76 -7.99 -8.10
N TYR A 398 24.55 -8.10 -7.53
CA TYR A 398 24.32 -8.31 -6.10
C TYR A 398 23.50 -9.57 -5.81
N LEU A 399 22.56 -9.93 -6.69
CA LEU A 399 21.69 -11.10 -6.54
C LEU A 399 21.99 -12.13 -7.62
N SER A 400 22.15 -13.39 -7.23
CA SER A 400 22.33 -14.47 -8.20
C SER A 400 21.03 -14.75 -8.95
N PRO A 401 21.00 -14.64 -10.30
CA PRO A 401 19.84 -15.09 -11.06
C PRO A 401 19.60 -16.59 -10.90
N HIS A 402 18.36 -17.02 -11.15
CA HIS A 402 18.02 -18.43 -11.21
C HIS A 402 18.88 -19.16 -12.26
N PRO A 403 19.46 -20.34 -11.96
CA PRO A 403 20.36 -21.04 -12.89
C PRO A 403 19.76 -21.37 -14.26
N GLY A 404 18.43 -21.48 -14.33
CA GLY A 404 17.67 -21.71 -15.56
C GLY A 404 17.32 -20.46 -16.37
N SER A 405 17.70 -19.26 -15.92
CA SER A 405 17.33 -18.00 -16.56
C SER A 405 17.83 -17.93 -18.01
N VAL A 406 16.95 -17.47 -18.92
CA VAL A 406 17.32 -17.12 -20.30
C VAL A 406 17.98 -15.75 -20.33
N TRP A 407 17.47 -14.80 -19.56
CA TRP A 407 18.01 -13.44 -19.46
C TRP A 407 19.45 -13.39 -18.94
N ALA A 408 19.79 -14.23 -17.94
CA ALA A 408 21.14 -14.36 -17.39
C ALA A 408 22.18 -14.88 -18.41
N LYS A 409 21.73 -15.55 -19.48
CA LYS A 409 22.61 -16.03 -20.56
C LYS A 409 22.96 -14.91 -21.55
N GLY A 410 22.32 -13.75 -21.42
CA GLY A 410 22.58 -12.57 -22.25
C GLY A 410 21.77 -12.53 -23.55
N PRO A 411 22.03 -11.51 -24.39
CA PRO A 411 21.24 -11.19 -25.58
C PRO A 411 21.16 -12.34 -26.60
N ASP A 412 22.21 -13.16 -26.73
CA ASP A 412 22.27 -14.27 -27.69
C ASP A 412 21.29 -15.41 -27.37
N ALA A 413 20.76 -15.47 -26.13
CA ALA A 413 19.79 -16.46 -25.71
C ALA A 413 18.32 -16.03 -25.92
N LEU A 414 18.09 -14.77 -26.33
CA LEU A 414 16.77 -14.18 -26.52
C LEU A 414 16.51 -13.94 -28.01
N ASP A 415 15.24 -14.10 -28.43
CA ASP A 415 14.83 -13.75 -29.80
C ASP A 415 14.61 -12.22 -29.91
N LEU A 416 15.70 -11.47 -30.07
CA LEU A 416 15.68 -10.01 -30.14
C LEU A 416 14.93 -9.44 -31.37
N SER A 417 14.46 -10.29 -32.29
CA SER A 417 13.56 -9.88 -33.37
C SER A 417 12.12 -9.65 -32.91
N GLN A 418 11.76 -10.18 -31.73
CA GLN A 418 10.44 -10.03 -31.13
C GLN A 418 10.25 -8.67 -30.47
N PRO A 419 8.99 -8.18 -30.38
CA PRO A 419 8.71 -6.97 -29.63
C PRO A 419 9.04 -7.17 -28.13
N PRO A 420 9.57 -6.15 -27.42
CA PRO A 420 10.02 -6.28 -26.03
C PRO A 420 9.02 -6.95 -25.07
N ARG A 421 7.72 -6.71 -25.25
CA ARG A 421 6.66 -7.33 -24.42
C ARG A 421 6.65 -8.86 -24.45
N LYS A 422 7.18 -9.48 -25.51
CA LYS A 422 7.29 -10.93 -25.67
C LYS A 422 8.54 -11.48 -24.98
N LEU A 423 9.63 -10.72 -24.95
CA LEU A 423 10.83 -11.07 -24.18
C LEU A 423 10.55 -11.13 -22.66
N VAL A 424 9.54 -10.39 -22.19
CA VAL A 424 9.06 -10.50 -20.80
C VAL A 424 8.45 -11.88 -20.49
N ASP A 425 7.96 -12.61 -21.49
CA ASP A 425 7.47 -13.99 -21.30
C ASP A 425 8.61 -14.97 -20.96
N ASP A 426 9.85 -14.66 -21.36
CA ASP A 426 11.04 -15.47 -21.07
C ASP A 426 11.63 -15.22 -19.67
N VAL A 427 11.05 -14.29 -18.91
CA VAL A 427 11.43 -14.05 -17.51
C VAL A 427 10.79 -15.10 -16.62
N LEU A 428 11.61 -15.79 -15.83
CA LEU A 428 11.12 -16.82 -14.92
C LEU A 428 10.20 -16.20 -13.84
N PRO A 429 9.20 -16.95 -13.36
CA PRO A 429 8.42 -16.56 -12.19
C PRO A 429 9.27 -16.16 -10.98
N ASP A 430 10.39 -16.86 -10.75
CA ASP A 430 11.34 -16.60 -9.68
C ASP A 430 12.75 -16.36 -10.25
N GLU A 431 12.90 -15.31 -11.06
CA GLU A 431 14.14 -14.97 -11.78
C GLU A 431 15.33 -14.70 -10.84
N PHE A 432 15.07 -14.18 -9.63
CA PHE A 432 16.06 -13.91 -8.59
C PHE A 432 15.58 -14.57 -7.28
N PRO A 433 15.89 -15.86 -7.08
CA PRO A 433 15.41 -16.64 -5.94
C PRO A 433 15.95 -16.12 -4.61
N LEU A 434 15.29 -16.50 -3.52
CA LEU A 434 15.73 -16.14 -2.17
C LEU A 434 17.16 -16.65 -1.89
N SER A 435 17.95 -15.81 -1.24
CA SER A 435 19.22 -16.27 -0.66
C SER A 435 18.97 -17.29 0.47
N MET A 436 19.98 -18.09 0.82
CA MET A 436 19.88 -19.04 1.95
C MET A 436 19.46 -18.36 3.26
N PHE A 437 19.88 -17.11 3.47
CA PHE A 437 19.47 -16.31 4.62
C PHE A 437 17.95 -16.09 4.62
N TYR A 438 17.39 -15.63 3.51
CA TYR A 438 15.96 -15.37 3.40
C TYR A 438 15.12 -16.64 3.38
N GLU A 439 15.59 -17.74 2.79
CA GLU A 439 14.89 -19.03 2.90
C GLU A 439 14.74 -19.49 4.36
N ALA A 440 15.77 -19.29 5.18
CA ALA A 440 15.73 -19.62 6.60
C ALA A 440 14.82 -18.67 7.37
N LEU A 441 14.93 -17.36 7.12
CA LEU A 441 14.11 -16.34 7.78
C LEU A 441 12.62 -16.49 7.43
N ALA A 442 12.29 -16.78 6.16
CA ALA A 442 10.93 -17.05 5.70
C ALA A 442 10.25 -18.16 6.51
N LYS A 443 10.99 -19.25 6.80
CA LYS A 443 10.48 -20.37 7.60
C LYS A 443 10.17 -19.95 9.04
N LYS A 444 10.96 -19.05 9.61
CA LYS A 444 10.78 -18.55 10.98
C LYS A 444 9.66 -17.53 11.08
N LEU A 445 9.50 -16.65 10.10
CA LEU A 445 8.53 -15.56 10.14
C LEU A 445 7.17 -15.89 9.51
N ARG A 446 7.03 -17.03 8.82
CA ARG A 446 5.78 -17.44 8.14
C ARG A 446 4.53 -17.28 9.00
N GLY A 447 4.57 -17.75 10.25
CA GLY A 447 3.43 -17.69 11.16
C GLY A 447 3.03 -16.26 11.51
N VAL A 448 4.01 -15.40 11.80
CA VAL A 448 3.76 -13.99 12.12
C VAL A 448 3.24 -13.24 10.90
N ILE A 449 3.86 -13.41 9.72
CA ILE A 449 3.39 -12.76 8.49
C ILE A 449 1.94 -13.16 8.19
N ALA A 450 1.60 -14.45 8.28
CA ALA A 450 0.23 -14.92 8.11
C ALA A 450 -0.75 -14.32 9.14
N SER A 451 -0.32 -14.13 10.39
CA SER A 451 -1.13 -13.52 11.45
C SER A 451 -1.47 -12.04 11.22
N THR A 452 -0.74 -11.35 10.34
CA THR A 452 -0.97 -9.94 10.04
C THR A 452 -2.10 -9.69 9.03
N LYS A 453 -2.69 -10.75 8.46
CA LYS A 453 -3.83 -10.62 7.54
C LYS A 453 -5.00 -9.89 8.23
N GLY A 454 -5.45 -8.79 7.64
CA GLY A 454 -6.55 -7.97 8.15
C GLY A 454 -6.22 -7.16 9.41
N ILE A 455 -4.94 -7.06 9.81
CA ILE A 455 -4.54 -6.30 10.99
C ILE A 455 -4.81 -4.79 10.81
N THR A 456 -5.17 -4.13 11.91
CA THR A 456 -5.39 -2.68 12.03
C THR A 456 -4.92 -2.19 13.40
N THR A 457 -5.02 -0.89 13.67
CA THR A 457 -4.70 -0.29 14.98
C THR A 457 -5.39 -1.03 16.14
N GLY A 458 -4.60 -1.59 17.05
CA GLY A 458 -5.08 -2.25 18.27
C GLY A 458 -5.65 -3.67 18.09
N GLY A 459 -5.61 -4.25 16.88
CA GLY A 459 -6.03 -5.63 16.66
C GLY A 459 -5.05 -6.65 17.27
N PRO A 460 -5.52 -7.66 18.03
CA PRO A 460 -4.62 -8.72 18.50
C PRO A 460 -4.06 -9.52 17.31
N LEU A 461 -2.81 -9.97 17.41
CA LEU A 461 -2.25 -10.92 16.44
C LEU A 461 -3.15 -12.16 16.41
N ARG A 462 -3.65 -12.50 15.22
CA ARG A 462 -4.46 -13.72 15.05
C ARG A 462 -3.57 -14.94 15.21
N ALA A 463 -4.06 -16.01 15.83
CA ALA A 463 -3.33 -17.28 15.80
C ALA A 463 -3.14 -17.70 14.34
N ALA A 464 -1.92 -18.09 13.95
CA ALA A 464 -1.67 -18.64 12.63
C ALA A 464 -2.55 -19.89 12.45
N ALA A 465 -3.40 -19.89 11.43
CA ALA A 465 -4.29 -21.00 11.09
C ALA A 465 -3.52 -22.19 10.51
#